data_AF-A0A958AMW6-F1
#
_entry.id   AF-A0A958AMW6-F1
#
_cell.length_a   1.000
_cell.length_b   1.000
_cell.length_c   1.000
_cell.angle_alpha   90.00
_cell.angle_beta   90.00
_cell.angle_gamma   90.00
#
_symmetry.space_group_name_H-M   'P 1'
#
loop_
_entity.id
_entity.type
_entity.pdbx_description
1 polymer ?
#
loop_
_entity_poly.entity_id
_entity_poly.type
_entity_poly.pdbx_seq_one_letter_code
_entity_poly.pdbx_strand_id
1 'polypeptide(L)'
;MHNLEEHHMQLDKVHPSGVEEWFCPTCGRRFLLTWPPDYEKVILNAGDELAIHNGSKGGVRMHRPEMREVEEPVLSEDVRRELELLLEEIDIDNQLGPID
;
A
#
# COMPACT_ATOMS: atom_id res chain seq x y z
N MET A 1 -23.73 6.92 6.72
CA MET A 1 -22.35 6.59 7.08
C MET A 1 -22.25 5.07 7.03
N HIS A 2 -21.62 4.51 5.99
CA HIS A 2 -21.32 3.07 5.96
C HIS A 2 -20.02 2.90 6.75
N ASN A 3 -20.08 2.14 7.85
CA ASN A 3 -18.90 1.79 8.61
C ASN A 3 -18.16 0.71 7.82
N LEU A 4 -17.09 1.09 7.11
CA LEU A 4 -16.28 0.13 6.35
C LEU A 4 -15.47 -0.68 7.38
N GLU A 5 -15.84 -1.94 7.58
CA GLU A 5 -15.09 -2.81 8.49
C GLU A 5 -13.72 -3.12 7.89
N GLU A 6 -12.68 -3.05 8.71
CA GLU A 6 -11.31 -3.36 8.30
C GLU A 6 -11.01 -4.84 8.54
N HIS A 7 -10.58 -5.53 7.49
CA HIS A 7 -10.19 -6.92 7.53
C HIS A 7 -8.70 -7.08 7.22
N HIS A 8 -8.03 -7.96 7.95
CA HIS A 8 -6.66 -8.35 7.66
C HIS A 8 -6.62 -9.62 6.81
N MET A 9 -5.94 -9.54 5.68
CA MET A 9 -5.68 -10.67 4.80
C MET A 9 -4.37 -11.35 5.14
N GLN A 10 -4.37 -12.67 4.99
CA GLN A 10 -3.23 -13.55 5.20
C GLN A 10 -2.74 -14.05 3.86
N LEU A 11 -1.42 -14.07 3.67
CA LEU A 11 -0.80 -14.78 2.56
C LEU A 11 -0.88 -16.29 2.88
N ASP A 12 -1.75 -17.00 2.18
CA ASP A 12 -2.03 -18.42 2.39
C ASP A 12 -0.96 -19.29 1.71
N LYS A 13 -0.62 -18.95 0.46
CA LYS A 13 0.34 -19.72 -0.33
C LYS A 13 1.09 -18.85 -1.33
N VAL A 14 2.33 -19.26 -1.64
CA VAL A 14 3.06 -18.80 -2.83
C VAL A 14 3.24 -19.99 -3.76
N HIS A 15 2.77 -19.88 -4.99
CA HIS A 15 2.88 -20.92 -6.00
C HIS A 15 4.31 -20.94 -6.60
N PRO A 16 4.75 -22.06 -7.20
CA PRO A 16 6.07 -22.13 -7.86
C PRO A 16 6.28 -21.09 -8.97
N SER A 17 5.19 -20.57 -9.56
CA SER A 17 5.21 -19.48 -10.54
C SER A 17 5.47 -18.10 -9.92
N GLY A 18 5.50 -17.98 -8.59
CA GLY A 18 5.58 -16.70 -7.88
C GLY A 18 4.22 -16.04 -7.59
N VAL A 19 3.12 -16.61 -8.10
CA VAL A 19 1.76 -16.14 -7.81
C VAL A 19 1.44 -16.34 -6.34
N GLU A 20 0.85 -15.33 -5.71
CA GLU A 20 0.47 -15.34 -4.31
C GLU A 20 -1.02 -15.56 -4.14
N GLU A 21 -1.40 -16.43 -3.21
CA GLU A 21 -2.79 -16.64 -2.79
C GLU A 21 -3.03 -15.94 -1.46
N TRP A 22 -3.97 -15.00 -1.45
CA TRP A 22 -4.35 -14.21 -0.29
C TRP A 22 -5.76 -14.58 0.17
N PHE A 23 -5.93 -14.72 1.49
CA PHE A 23 -7.18 -15.14 2.13
C PHE A 23 -7.55 -14.23 3.29
N CYS A 24 -8.82 -13.82 3.37
CA CYS A 24 -9.39 -13.13 4.51
C CYS A 24 -10.14 -14.14 5.39
N PRO A 25 -9.70 -14.40 6.64
CA PRO A 25 -10.40 -15.29 7.55
C PRO A 25 -11.73 -14.72 8.06
N THR A 26 -11.93 -13.40 7.98
CA THR A 26 -13.14 -12.73 8.50
C THR A 26 -14.34 -12.93 7.58
N CYS A 27 -14.19 -12.64 6.27
CA CYS A 27 -15.29 -12.70 5.31
C CYS A 27 -15.12 -13.78 4.24
N GLY A 28 -14.01 -14.52 4.25
CA GLY A 28 -13.72 -15.58 3.29
C GLY A 28 -13.23 -15.10 1.92
N ARG A 29 -13.00 -13.79 1.73
CA ARG A 29 -12.44 -13.23 0.49
C ARG A 29 -11.12 -13.92 0.14
N ARG A 30 -10.95 -14.30 -1.13
CA ARG A 30 -9.76 -15.01 -1.62
C ARG A 30 -9.39 -14.53 -3.01
N PHE A 31 -8.11 -14.27 -3.26
CA PHE A 31 -7.62 -13.92 -4.59
C PHE A 31 -6.18 -14.34 -4.83
N LEU A 32 -5.83 -14.48 -6.11
CA LEU A 32 -4.46 -14.64 -6.57
C LEU A 32 -3.89 -13.28 -6.98
N LEU A 33 -2.61 -13.06 -6.71
CA LEU A 33 -1.88 -11.84 -7.02
C LEU A 33 -0.56 -12.17 -7.71
N THR A 34 -0.37 -11.62 -8.89
CA THR A 34 0.92 -11.51 -9.59
C THR A 34 1.41 -10.09 -9.40
N TRP A 35 2.64 -9.93 -8.91
CA TRP A 35 3.27 -8.62 -8.72
C TRP A 35 3.92 -8.13 -10.03
N PRO A 36 4.26 -6.83 -10.15
CA PRO A 36 4.93 -6.28 -11.31
C PRO A 36 6.16 -7.11 -11.78
N PRO A 37 6.47 -7.12 -13.09
CA PRO A 37 5.95 -6.21 -14.12
C PRO A 37 4.56 -6.57 -14.65
N ASP A 38 4.14 -7.83 -14.57
CA ASP A 38 2.86 -8.31 -15.08
C ASP A 38 1.81 -8.34 -13.96
N TYR A 39 1.48 -7.17 -13.41
CA TYR A 39 0.53 -7.09 -12.30
C TYR A 39 -0.83 -7.65 -12.72
N GLU A 40 -1.29 -8.67 -12.00
CA GLU A 40 -2.58 -9.31 -12.22
C GLU A 40 -3.21 -9.70 -10.88
N LYS A 41 -4.52 -9.46 -10.74
CA LYS A 41 -5.29 -9.88 -9.57
C LYS A 41 -6.51 -10.67 -10.01
N VAL A 42 -6.60 -11.93 -9.60
CA VAL A 42 -7.72 -12.82 -9.92
C VAL A 42 -8.51 -13.16 -8.67
N ILE A 43 -9.76 -12.69 -8.59
CA ILE A 43 -10.63 -12.95 -7.44
C ILE A 43 -11.17 -14.39 -7.53
N LEU A 44 -10.89 -15.21 -6.52
CA LEU A 44 -11.40 -16.59 -6.40
C LEU A 44 -12.70 -16.63 -5.58
N ASN A 45 -12.78 -15.78 -4.55
CA ASN A 45 -13.97 -15.56 -3.75
C ASN A 45 -14.05 -14.08 -3.36
N ALA A 46 -15.18 -13.43 -3.59
CA ALA A 46 -15.34 -12.01 -3.32
C ALA A 46 -15.40 -11.70 -1.82
N GLY A 47 -15.99 -12.57 -0.99
CA GLY A 47 -16.24 -12.25 0.42
C GLY A 47 -17.07 -10.96 0.57
N ASP A 48 -16.76 -10.14 1.58
CA ASP A 48 -17.36 -8.81 1.73
C ASP A 48 -16.62 -7.78 0.85
N GLU A 49 -17.31 -7.19 -0.11
CA GLU A 49 -16.72 -6.19 -1.02
C GLU A 49 -16.72 -4.77 -0.44
N LEU A 50 -17.50 -4.54 0.62
CA LEU A 50 -17.57 -3.26 1.30
C LEU A 50 -16.50 -3.14 2.41
N ALA A 51 -15.90 -4.25 2.83
CA ALA A 51 -14.82 -4.23 3.82
C ALA A 51 -13.48 -3.81 3.20
N ILE A 52 -12.70 -3.01 3.95
CA ILE A 52 -11.34 -2.64 3.57
C ILE A 52 -10.41 -3.80 3.90
N HIS A 53 -9.71 -4.34 2.90
CA HIS A 53 -8.84 -5.50 3.06
C HIS A 53 -7.37 -5.12 3.05
N ASN A 54 -6.70 -5.30 4.18
CA ASN A 54 -5.29 -4.98 4.38
C ASN A 54 -4.46 -6.27 4.49
N GLY A 55 -3.48 -6.46 3.61
CA GLY A 55 -2.52 -7.57 3.68
C GLY A 55 -1.09 -7.03 3.75
N SER A 56 -0.21 -7.67 4.52
CA SER A 56 1.21 -7.33 4.55
C SER A 56 2.07 -8.56 4.29
N LYS A 57 3.03 -8.43 3.39
CA LYS A 57 4.07 -9.43 3.13
C LYS A 57 5.39 -8.86 3.64
N GLY A 58 6.16 -9.68 4.36
CA GLY A 58 7.48 -9.28 4.86
C GLY A 58 7.48 -8.46 6.15
N GLY A 59 6.32 -8.26 6.80
CA GLY A 59 6.21 -7.69 8.14
C GLY A 59 6.98 -6.38 8.29
N VAL A 60 6.46 -5.26 7.76
CA VAL A 60 7.04 -3.94 8.03
C VAL A 60 6.89 -3.66 9.53
N ARG A 61 7.96 -3.91 10.29
CA ARG A 61 8.09 -3.41 11.66
C ARG A 61 8.38 -1.92 11.58
N MET A 62 7.32 -1.12 11.55
CA MET A 62 7.42 0.31 11.83
C MET A 62 7.85 0.45 13.30
N HIS A 63 9.15 0.47 13.56
CA HIS A 63 9.64 0.88 14.87
C HIS A 63 9.32 2.36 15.04
N ARG A 64 8.74 2.76 16.19
CA ARG A 64 8.63 4.18 16.56
C ARG A 64 10.04 4.77 16.41
N PRO A 65 10.25 5.79 15.56
CA PRO A 65 11.55 6.42 15.46
C PRO A 65 11.95 6.87 16.85
N GLU A 66 13.08 6.38 17.34
CA GLU A 66 13.68 6.95 18.53
C GLU A 66 14.13 8.35 18.12
N MET A 67 13.29 9.34 18.45
CA MET A 67 13.51 10.73 18.08
C MET A 67 14.67 11.23 18.93
N ARG A 68 15.89 11.00 18.45
CA ARG A 68 17.05 11.75 18.93
C ARG A 68 16.82 13.21 18.53
N GLU A 69 16.90 14.12 19.48
CA GLU A 69 17.06 15.54 19.17
C GLU A 69 18.39 15.68 18.44
N VAL A 70 18.33 15.60 17.12
CA VAL A 70 19.34 16.20 16.28
C VAL A 70 18.81 17.54 15.85
N GLU A 71 19.64 18.57 16.04
CA GLU A 71 19.46 19.85 15.36
C GLU A 71 19.07 19.55 13.91
N GLU A 72 17.90 20.06 13.50
CA GLU A 72 17.41 19.84 12.15
C GLU A 72 18.53 20.25 11.18
N PRO A 73 18.95 19.37 10.26
CA PRO A 73 19.94 19.76 9.27
C PRO A 73 19.31 20.86 8.43
N VAL A 74 19.76 22.10 8.65
CA VAL A 74 19.37 23.24 7.82
C VAL A 74 19.86 22.93 6.42
N LEU A 75 18.92 22.62 5.53
CA LEU A 75 19.22 22.46 4.11
C LEU A 75 19.88 23.75 3.63
N SER A 76 20.99 23.65 2.89
CA SER A 76 21.55 24.85 2.27
C SER A 76 20.53 25.43 1.30
N GLU A 77 20.56 26.75 1.12
CA GLU A 77 19.63 27.46 0.23
C GLU A 77 19.64 26.89 -1.20
N ASP A 78 20.79 26.39 -1.68
CA ASP A 78 20.87 25.73 -2.98
C ASP A 78 20.08 24.42 -3.01
N VAL A 79 20.24 23.56 -2.00
CA VAL A 79 19.49 22.29 -1.92
C VAL A 79 17.99 22.56 -1.77
N ARG A 80 17.63 23.58 -1.00
CA ARG A 80 16.24 24.01 -0.82
C ARG A 80 15.62 24.47 -2.14
N ARG A 81 16.31 25.32 -2.89
CA ARG A 81 15.84 25.83 -4.19
C ARG A 81 15.63 24.70 -5.20
N GLU A 82 16.59 23.79 -5.32
CA GLU A 82 16.45 22.64 -6.23
C GLU A 82 15.28 21.74 -5.84
N LEU A 83 15.04 21.54 -4.54
CA LEU A 83 13.89 20.77 -4.07
C LEU A 83 12.56 21.48 -4.37
N GLU A 84 12.48 22.80 -4.19
CA GLU A 84 11.29 23.59 -4.52
C GLU A 84 10.95 23.48 -6.02
N LEU A 85 11.94 23.57 -6.91
CA LEU A 85 11.75 23.38 -8.35
C LEU A 85 11.25 21.96 -8.69
N LEU A 86 11.81 20.92 -8.07
CA LEU A 86 11.37 19.55 -8.30
C LEU A 86 9.95 19.28 -7.80
N LEU A 87 9.54 19.91 -6.70
CA LEU A 87 8.20 19.74 -6.14
C LEU A 87 7.13 20.44 -6.97
N GLU A 88 7.45 21.57 -7.61
CA GLU A 88 6.54 22.26 -8.53
C GLU A 88 6.21 21.42 -9.78
N GLU A 89 7.11 20.52 -10.20
CA GLU A 89 6.87 19.59 -11.31
C GLU A 89 5.97 18.41 -10.93
N ILE A 90 5.75 18.15 -9.63
CA ILE A 90 4.91 17.07 -9.15
C ILE A 90 3.45 17.54 -9.10
N ASP A 91 2.67 17.15 -10.10
CA ASP A 91 1.22 17.28 -10.08
C ASP A 91 0.60 16.21 -9.15
N ILE A 92 0.49 16.52 -7.86
CA ILE A 92 -0.09 15.62 -6.85
C ILE A 92 -1.61 15.45 -7.07
N ASP A 93 -2.25 16.37 -7.80
CA ASP A 93 -3.70 16.36 -8.05
C ASP A 93 -4.10 15.40 -9.20
N ASN A 94 -3.14 14.87 -9.96
CA ASN A 94 -3.40 14.04 -11.15
C ASN A 94 -3.60 12.53 -10.88
N GLN A 95 -3.83 12.10 -9.64
CA GLN A 95 -4.06 10.69 -9.29
C GLN A 95 -5.43 10.39 -8.64
N LEU A 96 -6.43 11.24 -8.89
CA LEU A 96 -7.83 10.88 -8.65
C LEU A 96 -8.64 11.14 -9.92
N GLY A 97 -8.47 10.26 -10.90
CA GLY A 97 -9.47 10.10 -11.96
C GLY A 97 -10.85 9.79 -11.34
N PRO A 98 -11.96 10.05 -12.06
CA PRO A 98 -13.29 9.83 -11.53
C PRO A 98 -13.44 8.37 -11.07
N ILE A 99 -13.83 8.20 -9.81
CA ILE A 99 -14.31 6.91 -9.29
C ILE A 99 -15.75 6.79 -9.79
N ASP A 100 -15.94 6.03 -10.87
CA ASP A 100 -17.26 5.60 -11.36
C ASP A 100 -17.97 4.67 -10.34
#